data_AF-A0A5K0XNV1-F1
#
_entry.id   AF-A0A5K0XNV1-F1
#
_cell.length_a   1.000
_cell.length_b   1.000
_cell.length_c   1.000
_cell.angle_alpha   90.00
_cell.angle_beta   90.00
_cell.angle_gamma   90.00
#
_symmetry.space_group_name_H-M   'P 1'
#
loop_
_entity.id
_entity.type
_entity.pdbx_description
1 polymer ?
#
loop_
_entity_poly.entity_id
_entity_poly.type
_entity_poly.pdbx_seq_one_letter_code
_entity_poly.pdbx_strand_id
1 'polypeptide(L)'
;IKKHVPELSRTIAGLILSSNDDHFTKECAVLLGIQPSDLGKEGRVESCVRERIMSIIEMNDINPRKRGREEANLLFHEGGGNSGDDEGECLYENDYDDASLSQSRT
;
A
#
# COMPACT_ATOMS: atom_id res chain seq x y z
N ILE A 1 17.76 -8.92 13.57
CA ILE A 1 16.84 -8.59 12.46
C ILE A 1 17.55 -8.62 11.10
N LYS A 2 18.71 -7.96 10.91
CA LYS A 2 19.47 -7.89 9.64
C LYS A 2 19.76 -9.25 8.98
N LYS A 3 20.01 -10.30 9.77
CA LYS A 3 20.25 -11.67 9.28
C LYS A 3 19.12 -12.27 8.44
N HIS A 4 17.88 -11.80 8.61
CA HIS A 4 16.70 -12.29 7.88
C HIS A 4 16.41 -11.50 6.60
N VAL A 5 17.06 -10.35 6.42
CA VAL A 5 16.79 -9.46 5.29
C VAL A 5 17.00 -10.16 3.93
N PRO A 6 18.06 -10.96 3.71
CA PRO A 6 18.24 -11.64 2.42
C PRO A 6 17.07 -12.55 2.03
N GLU A 7 16.59 -13.38 2.97
CA GLU A 7 15.46 -14.28 2.72
C GLU A 7 14.15 -13.50 2.56
N LEU A 8 13.93 -12.49 3.40
CA LEU A 8 12.72 -11.67 3.33
C LEU A 8 12.62 -10.91 2.00
N SER A 9 13.72 -10.32 1.53
CA SER A 9 13.77 -9.63 0.24
C SER A 9 13.49 -10.57 -0.92
N ARG A 10 14.02 -11.81 -0.86
CA ARG A 10 13.76 -12.83 -1.88
C ARG A 10 12.30 -13.25 -1.90
N THR A 11 11.70 -13.47 -0.73
CA THR A 11 10.28 -13.84 -0.62
C THR A 11 9.38 -12.74 -1.17
N ILE A 12 9.62 -11.47 -0.78
CA ILE A 12 8.82 -10.34 -1.27
C ILE A 12 9.00 -10.16 -2.78
N ALA A 13 10.24 -10.24 -3.28
CA ALA A 13 10.48 -10.15 -4.72
C ALA A 13 9.79 -11.29 -5.48
N GLY A 14 9.83 -12.51 -4.94
CA GLY A 14 9.09 -13.65 -5.47
C GLY A 14 7.59 -13.39 -5.53
N LEU A 15 6.99 -12.86 -4.47
CA LEU A 15 5.56 -12.51 -4.43
C LEU A 15 5.20 -11.49 -5.51
N ILE A 16 5.98 -10.41 -5.64
CA ILE A 16 5.77 -9.38 -6.66
C ILE A 16 5.86 -9.99 -8.06
N LEU A 17 6.92 -10.74 -8.34
CA LEU A 17 7.18 -11.29 -9.68
C LEU A 17 6.25 -12.46 -10.06
N SER A 18 5.70 -13.16 -9.08
CA SER A 18 4.76 -14.27 -9.29
C SER A 18 3.31 -13.84 -9.47
N SER A 19 3.00 -12.56 -9.23
CA SER A 19 1.63 -12.07 -9.32
C SER A 19 1.19 -11.97 -10.78
N ASN A 20 0.00 -12.48 -11.07
CA ASN A 20 -0.69 -12.28 -12.36
C ASN A 20 -1.46 -10.95 -12.41
N ASP A 21 -1.48 -10.19 -11.30
CA ASP A 21 -2.12 -8.89 -11.23
C ASP A 21 -1.15 -7.81 -11.74
N ASP A 22 -1.39 -7.41 -12.98
CA ASP A 22 -0.67 -6.34 -13.69
C ASP A 22 -0.72 -4.98 -12.96
N HIS A 23 -1.82 -4.69 -12.26
CA HIS A 23 -1.96 -3.46 -11.49
C HIS A 23 -1.05 -3.51 -10.26
N PHE A 24 -1.12 -4.61 -9.50
CA PHE A 24 -0.28 -4.83 -8.34
C PHE A 24 1.22 -4.76 -8.66
N THR A 25 1.66 -5.43 -9.72
CA THR A 25 3.08 -5.44 -10.11
C THR A 25 3.59 -4.06 -10.52
N LYS A 26 2.77 -3.27 -11.24
CA LYS A 26 3.10 -1.89 -11.63
C LYS A 26 3.14 -0.95 -10.42
N GLU A 27 2.18 -1.04 -9.51
CA GLU A 27 2.19 -0.27 -8.27
C GLU A 27 3.42 -0.59 -7.42
N CYS A 28 3.77 -1.87 -7.30
CA CYS A 28 5.00 -2.30 -6.62
C CYS A 28 6.25 -1.72 -7.28
N ALA A 29 6.32 -1.68 -8.61
CA ALA A 29 7.44 -1.06 -9.32
C ALA A 29 7.56 0.44 -8.98
N VAL A 30 6.43 1.16 -8.99
CA VAL A 30 6.38 2.58 -8.63
C VAL A 30 6.84 2.79 -7.18
N LEU A 31 6.33 2.01 -6.23
CA LEU A 31 6.71 2.10 -4.82
C LEU A 31 8.20 1.83 -4.58
N LEU A 32 8.76 0.87 -5.32
CA LEU A 32 10.17 0.52 -5.27
C LEU A 32 11.06 1.49 -6.08
N GLY A 33 10.48 2.42 -6.85
CA GLY A 33 11.26 3.28 -7.75
C GLY A 33 11.96 2.50 -8.87
N ILE A 34 11.36 1.41 -9.30
CA ILE A 34 11.82 0.56 -10.39
C ILE A 34 11.01 0.93 -11.63
N GLN A 35 11.66 1.13 -12.78
CA GLN A 35 10.90 1.28 -14.02
C GLN A 35 10.16 -0.03 -14.29
N PRO A 36 8.90 -0.02 -14.76
CA PRO A 36 8.18 -1.27 -15.06
C PRO A 36 8.93 -2.20 -16.03
N SER A 37 9.71 -1.64 -16.95
CA SER A 37 10.61 -2.37 -17.87
C SER A 37 11.74 -3.13 -17.15
N ASP A 38 12.09 -2.75 -15.92
CA ASP A 38 13.15 -3.34 -15.12
C ASP A 38 12.65 -4.42 -14.14
N LEU A 39 11.32 -4.64 -14.04
CA LEU A 39 10.76 -5.70 -13.17
C LEU A 39 11.27 -7.09 -13.54
N GLY A 40 11.38 -7.39 -14.84
CA GLY A 40 11.87 -8.68 -15.34
C GLY A 40 13.39 -8.85 -15.29
N LYS A 41 14.14 -7.81 -14.87
CA LYS A 41 15.60 -7.91 -14.75
C LYS A 41 15.94 -8.72 -13.50
N GLU A 42 16.71 -9.78 -13.71
CA GLU A 42 17.11 -10.70 -12.66
C GLU A 42 17.71 -9.96 -11.46
N GLY A 43 17.15 -10.24 -10.27
CA GLY A 43 17.64 -9.69 -9.01
C GLY A 43 17.39 -8.19 -8.77
N ARG A 44 16.78 -7.44 -9.70
CA ARG A 44 16.53 -5.99 -9.49
C ARG A 44 15.54 -5.78 -8.33
N VAL A 45 14.39 -6.44 -8.38
CA VAL A 45 13.33 -6.31 -7.37
C VAL A 45 13.85 -6.74 -6.00
N GLU A 46 14.53 -7.89 -5.92
CA GLU A 46 15.14 -8.38 -4.68
C GLU A 46 16.13 -7.39 -4.08
N SER A 47 17.04 -6.85 -4.90
CA SER A 47 18.06 -5.89 -4.44
C SER A 47 17.43 -4.59 -3.95
N CYS A 48 16.41 -4.10 -4.65
CA CYS A 48 15.69 -2.89 -4.25
C CYS A 48 14.97 -3.05 -2.89
N VAL A 49 14.26 -4.18 -2.72
CA VAL A 49 13.56 -4.50 -1.48
C VAL A 49 14.58 -4.64 -0.34
N ARG A 50 15.73 -5.27 -0.61
CA ARG A 50 16.82 -5.44 0.36
C ARG A 50 17.36 -4.10 0.85
N GLU A 51 17.73 -3.22 -0.08
CA GLU A 51 18.23 -1.88 0.23
C GLU A 51 17.23 -1.07 1.06
N ARG A 52 15.95 -1.10 0.68
CA ARG A 52 14.88 -0.39 1.40
C ARG A 52 14.77 -0.87 2.85
N ILE A 53 14.74 -2.19 3.07
CA ILE A 53 14.64 -2.78 4.41
C ILE A 53 15.90 -2.49 5.23
N MET A 54 17.10 -2.64 4.65
CA MET A 54 18.35 -2.35 5.36
C MET A 54 18.42 -0.89 5.79
N SER A 55 18.04 0.05 4.92
CA SER A 55 17.98 1.48 5.23
C SER A 55 17.07 1.77 6.43
N ILE A 56 15.85 1.21 6.45
CA ILE A 56 14.92 1.39 7.57
C ILE A 56 15.47 0.79 8.87
N ILE A 57 16.05 -0.41 8.82
CA ILE A 57 16.65 -1.02 10.01
C ILE A 57 17.80 -0.16 10.52
N GLU A 58 18.65 0.36 9.64
CA GLU A 58 19.75 1.25 10.02
C GLU A 58 19.25 2.53 10.67
N MET A 59 18.26 3.20 10.07
CA MET A 59 17.64 4.40 10.65
C MET A 59 17.04 4.11 12.04
N ASN A 60 16.40 2.95 12.21
CA ASN A 60 15.77 2.54 13.48
C ASN A 60 16.80 2.09 14.54
N ASP A 61 17.92 1.48 14.14
CA ASP A 61 19.00 1.04 15.04
C ASP A 61 19.81 2.25 15.55
N ILE A 62 19.90 3.34 14.78
CA ILE A 62 20.66 4.56 15.15
C ILE A 62 19.99 5.34 16.30
N ASN A 63 18.70 5.13 16.59
CA ASN A 63 18.00 5.94 17.59
C ASN A 63 17.11 5.16 18.58
N PRO A 64 17.71 4.35 19.48
CA PRO A 64 16.95 3.61 20.49
C PRO A 64 16.17 4.51 21.47
N ARG A 65 16.49 5.82 21.53
CA ARG A 65 15.89 6.80 22.46
C ARG A 65 14.67 7.54 21.90
N LYS A 66 14.36 7.44 20.60
CA LYS A 66 13.17 8.07 19.98
C LYS A 66 11.96 7.13 19.85
N ARG A 67 12.09 5.88 20.33
CA ARG A 67 11.10 4.80 20.26
C ARG A 67 9.86 5.00 21.16
N GLY A 68 9.47 6.24 21.41
CA GLY A 68 8.26 6.59 22.14
C GLY A 68 7.14 6.95 21.17
N ARG A 69 6.23 6.01 20.93
CA ARG A 69 4.87 6.18 20.34
C ARG A 69 4.69 6.69 18.91
N GLU A 70 5.57 7.47 18.30
CA GLU A 70 5.20 8.20 17.06
C GLU A 70 5.50 7.44 15.75
N GLU A 71 6.55 6.63 15.69
CA GLU A 71 7.00 6.02 14.41
C GLU A 71 6.23 4.75 14.00
N ALA A 72 5.48 4.13 14.91
CA ALA A 72 4.65 2.97 14.58
C ALA A 72 3.51 3.33 13.61
N ASN A 73 3.12 4.60 13.57
CA ASN A 73 2.06 5.13 12.70
C ASN A 73 2.55 5.41 11.27
N LEU A 74 3.85 5.32 10.99
CA LEU A 74 4.40 5.53 9.65
C LEU A 74 4.43 4.24 8.80
N LEU A 75 4.25 3.08 9.43
CA LEU A 75 4.30 1.79 8.73
C LEU A 75 2.96 1.42 8.07
N PHE A 76 1.85 1.99 8.55
CA PHE A 76 0.54 1.89 7.95
C PHE A 76 -0.05 3.29 7.91
N HIS A 77 0.05 3.96 6.77
CA HIS A 77 -0.79 5.11 6.50
C HIS A 77 -2.22 4.56 6.33
N GLU A 78 -2.92 4.44 7.44
CA GLU A 78 -4.36 4.19 7.49
C GLU A 78 -5.02 5.45 6.94
N GLY A 79 -5.44 5.39 5.68
CA GLY A 79 -6.30 6.40 5.11
C GLY A 79 -7.62 6.42 5.88
N GLY A 80 -7.89 7.52 6.59
CA GLY A 80 -9.24 7.93 6.94
C GLY A 80 -9.45 8.39 8.39
N GLY A 81 -9.57 9.71 8.57
CA GLY A 81 -10.46 10.27 9.58
C GLY A 81 -9.80 10.91 10.81
N ASN A 82 -9.34 12.15 10.67
CA ASN A 82 -9.27 13.05 11.82
C ASN A 82 -10.70 13.45 12.21
N SER A 83 -11.11 13.07 13.42
CA SER A 83 -12.38 13.44 14.04
C SER A 83 -12.42 14.92 14.44
N GLY A 84 -13.58 15.56 14.20
CA GLY A 84 -13.95 16.94 14.55
C GLY A 84 -14.27 17.73 13.28
N ASP A 85 -15.52 18.04 12.92
CA ASP A 85 -16.66 18.46 13.74
C ASP A 85 -18.02 18.05 13.10
N ASP A 86 -19.08 18.28 13.87
CA ASP A 86 -20.44 17.72 13.86
C ASP A 86 -21.40 18.13 12.71
N GLU A 87 -22.49 17.35 12.60
CA GLU A 87 -23.81 17.55 11.95
C GLU A 87 -24.05 17.27 10.44
N GLY A 88 -24.69 16.13 10.17
CA GLY A 88 -25.42 15.86 8.91
C GLY A 88 -25.90 14.41 8.80
N GLU A 89 -27.13 14.14 9.22
CA GLU A 89 -27.76 12.81 9.28
C GLU A 89 -27.82 12.07 7.93
N CYS A 90 -27.35 10.82 7.88
CA CYS A 90 -27.49 9.94 6.72
C CYS A 90 -28.78 9.11 6.85
N LEU A 91 -29.89 9.61 6.29
CA LEU A 91 -31.11 8.80 6.15
C LEU A 91 -30.91 7.75 5.05
N TYR A 92 -30.88 6.49 5.47
CA TYR A 92 -31.04 5.32 4.61
C TYR A 92 -32.53 5.15 4.29
N GLU A 93 -32.91 5.27 3.01
CA GLU A 93 -34.06 4.53 2.49
C GLU A 93 -33.66 3.94 1.14
N ASN A 94 -33.31 2.66 1.18
CA ASN A 94 -33.50 1.78 0.04
C ASN A 94 -34.89 1.19 0.20
N ASP A 95 -35.78 1.41 -0.76
CA ASP A 95 -36.81 0.44 -1.11
C ASP A 95 -36.91 0.40 -2.65
N TYR A 96 -36.54 -0.76 -3.19
CA TYR A 96 -36.81 -1.16 -4.57
C TYR A 96 -38.33 -1.28 -4.77
N ASP A 97 -38.87 -0.78 -5.88
CA ASP A 97 -39.52 -1.61 -6.92
C ASP A 97 -40.32 -0.78 -7.95
N ASP A 98 -40.09 -1.18 -9.21
CA ASP A 98 -41.08 -1.38 -10.28
C ASP A 98 -41.86 -0.21 -10.91
N ALA A 99 -42.12 -0.42 -12.20
CA ALA A 99 -43.16 0.16 -13.04
C ALA A 99 -42.92 1.53 -13.70
N SER A 100 -42.39 1.43 -14.93
CA SER A 100 -43.12 1.79 -16.16
C SER A 100 -43.29 3.27 -16.54
N LEU A 101 -42.75 3.60 -17.72
CA LEU A 101 -43.32 4.46 -18.77
C LEU A 101 -44.13 5.70 -18.36
N SER A 102 -43.63 6.88 -18.73
CA SER A 102 -44.21 7.63 -19.86
C SER A 102 -43.39 8.87 -20.23
N GLN A 103 -43.22 9.02 -21.55
CA GLN A 103 -42.79 10.24 -22.21
C GLN A 103 -43.82 11.34 -21.97
N SER A 104 -43.37 12.59 -21.82
CA SER A 104 -43.94 13.78 -22.50
C SER A 104 -43.10 15.01 -22.16
N ARG A 105 -42.31 15.47 -23.14
CA ARG A 105 -41.87 16.87 -23.21
C ARG A 105 -43.03 17.67 -23.81
N THR A 106 -43.46 18.71 -23.11
CA THR A 106 -44.11 19.87 -23.73
C THR A 106 -43.32 21.10 -23.32
#